data_AF-A0A1V5X2S6-F1
#
_entry.id   AF-A0A1V5X2S6-F1
#
_cell.length_a   1.000
_cell.length_b   1.000
_cell.length_c   1.000
_cell.angle_alpha   90.00
_cell.angle_beta   90.00
_cell.angle_gamma   90.00
#
_symmetry.space_group_name_H-M   'P 1'
#
loop_
_entity.id
_entity.type
_entity.pdbx_description
1 polymer ?
#
loop_
_entity_poly.entity_id
_entity_poly.type
_entity_poly.pdbx_seq_one_letter_code
_entity_poly.pdbx_strand_id
1 'polypeptide(L)'
;MEAVHHYWLNGNPTSLAHFDGITGEINAAIAANPFTGLTGYDPADDIEAMADAILAFQTINTAIDPTEDYILLSNAAKNQIDNIYVGDESYINARGEAHARALDLELETKVIPRFEAGMRDINAVNTSAFVIGRAIIELDRNDKVDKFISDMRYQADVKRFDMIQNATGEMVRLMLQKTEFNRAIMATTIDQLRLAIAAQQDFKTETKAIAGDEGRWPLECYKYGANLLAGIGGGTTGSVPVDGNKTARIIGSGLSGASAGAMIGNAIGGNEGAGWGAIVGGLAGMLMGS
;
A
#
# COMPACT_ATOMS: atom_id res chain seq x y z
N MET A 1 80.38 -21.44 -0.84
CA MET A 1 79.17 -21.19 -0.02
C MET A 1 78.44 -19.94 -0.44
N GLU A 2 79.13 -18.83 -0.73
CA GLU A 2 78.54 -17.57 -1.23
C GLU A 2 77.61 -17.75 -2.44
N ALA A 3 78.04 -18.49 -3.47
CA ALA A 3 77.23 -18.74 -4.67
C ALA A 3 75.93 -19.50 -4.37
N VAL A 4 75.97 -20.46 -3.44
CA VAL A 4 74.79 -21.28 -3.07
C VAL A 4 73.76 -20.43 -2.32
N HIS A 5 74.19 -19.55 -1.42
CA HIS A 5 73.29 -18.61 -0.74
C HIS A 5 72.72 -17.55 -1.70
N HIS A 6 73.52 -17.06 -2.64
CA HIS A 6 73.05 -16.12 -3.66
C HIS A 6 71.97 -16.74 -4.56
N TYR A 7 72.17 -17.98 -5.00
CA TYR A 7 71.17 -18.68 -5.82
C TYR A 7 69.89 -19.04 -5.05
N TRP A 8 69.98 -19.28 -3.76
CA TRP A 8 68.80 -19.55 -2.93
C TRP A 8 67.96 -18.28 -2.64
N LEU A 9 68.62 -17.13 -2.49
CA LEU A 9 67.95 -15.86 -2.23
C LEU A 9 67.36 -15.24 -3.51
N ASN A 10 68.12 -15.25 -4.61
CA ASN A 10 67.82 -14.47 -5.81
C ASN A 10 67.45 -15.32 -7.04
N GLY A 11 67.50 -16.66 -6.91
CA GLY A 11 67.27 -17.58 -8.02
C GLY A 11 68.49 -17.72 -8.93
N ASN A 12 68.46 -18.70 -9.85
CA ASN A 12 69.50 -18.91 -10.84
C ASN A 12 69.03 -18.42 -12.22
N PRO A 13 69.64 -17.35 -12.79
CA PRO A 13 69.18 -16.76 -14.06
C PRO A 13 69.44 -17.65 -15.30
N THR A 14 70.09 -18.82 -15.14
CA THR A 14 70.48 -19.69 -16.25
C THR A 14 69.71 -21.02 -16.33
N SER A 15 68.79 -21.28 -15.40
CA SER A 15 68.04 -22.54 -15.30
C SER A 15 66.57 -22.34 -15.69
N LEU A 16 66.14 -22.95 -16.80
CA LEU A 16 64.74 -22.93 -17.28
C LEU A 16 63.77 -23.82 -16.48
N ALA A 17 64.26 -24.48 -15.42
CA ALA A 17 63.45 -25.32 -14.56
C ALA A 17 63.76 -24.96 -13.10
N HIS A 18 62.88 -24.14 -12.49
CA HIS A 18 62.76 -23.91 -11.04
C HIS A 18 63.96 -23.20 -10.36
N PHE A 19 63.85 -22.16 -9.54
CA PHE A 19 62.77 -21.47 -8.82
C PHE A 19 63.13 -19.98 -8.86
N ASP A 20 62.14 -19.08 -8.93
CA ASP A 20 62.37 -17.72 -8.46
C ASP A 20 62.89 -17.83 -7.02
N GLY A 21 64.00 -17.17 -6.69
CA GLY A 21 64.56 -17.27 -5.32
C GLY A 21 63.52 -16.88 -4.28
N ILE A 22 63.78 -17.09 -2.99
CA ILE A 22 62.81 -16.72 -1.93
C ILE A 22 62.31 -15.27 -2.08
N THR A 23 63.16 -14.37 -2.58
CA THR A 23 62.77 -12.99 -2.90
C THR A 23 61.76 -12.87 -4.04
N GLY A 24 61.88 -13.67 -5.10
CA GLY A 24 60.93 -13.69 -6.22
C GLY A 24 59.58 -14.31 -5.84
N GLU A 25 59.57 -15.39 -5.04
CA GLU A 25 58.33 -15.97 -4.51
C GLU A 25 57.61 -15.02 -3.53
N ILE A 26 58.35 -14.29 -2.68
CA ILE A 26 57.77 -13.25 -1.81
C ILE A 26 57.21 -12.10 -2.65
N ASN A 27 57.92 -11.65 -3.69
CA ASN A 27 57.43 -10.59 -4.57
C ASN A 27 56.19 -11.03 -5.38
N ALA A 28 56.13 -12.29 -5.82
CA ALA A 28 54.96 -12.86 -6.46
C ALA A 28 53.76 -12.96 -5.50
N ALA A 29 53.97 -13.34 -4.25
CA ALA A 29 52.93 -13.38 -3.22
C ALA A 29 52.42 -11.97 -2.84
N ILE A 30 53.30 -10.97 -2.79
CA ILE A 30 52.91 -9.56 -2.59
C ILE A 30 52.09 -9.05 -3.78
N ALA A 31 52.47 -9.41 -5.01
CA ALA A 31 51.74 -9.03 -6.22
C ALA A 31 50.35 -9.72 -6.32
N ALA A 32 50.18 -10.90 -5.72
CA ALA A 32 48.93 -11.66 -5.69
C ALA A 32 48.12 -11.44 -4.39
N ASN A 33 48.04 -10.18 -3.93
CA ASN A 33 47.31 -9.85 -2.72
C ASN A 33 45.80 -10.18 -2.86
N PRO A 34 45.26 -11.11 -2.05
CA PRO A 34 43.87 -11.55 -2.16
C PRO A 34 42.87 -10.50 -1.66
N PHE A 35 43.33 -9.46 -0.96
CA PHE A 35 42.49 -8.40 -0.42
C PHE A 35 42.30 -7.23 -1.38
N THR A 36 43.13 -7.14 -2.43
CA THR A 36 43.05 -6.08 -3.43
C THR A 36 41.79 -6.24 -4.28
N GLY A 37 40.96 -5.20 -4.28
CA GLY A 37 39.71 -5.16 -5.06
C GLY A 37 38.50 -5.78 -4.36
N LEU A 38 38.63 -6.27 -3.13
CA LEU A 38 37.47 -6.64 -2.31
C LEU A 38 36.76 -5.37 -1.83
N THR A 39 35.50 -5.22 -2.22
CA THR A 39 34.60 -4.19 -1.68
C THR A 39 33.45 -4.87 -0.97
N GLY A 40 33.10 -4.41 0.23
CA GLY A 40 31.89 -4.87 0.90
C GLY A 40 30.61 -4.42 0.18
N TYR A 41 29.46 -4.86 0.69
CA TYR A 41 28.15 -4.45 0.18
C TYR A 41 27.82 -3.00 0.53
N ASP A 42 27.49 -2.17 -0.48
CA ASP A 42 27.04 -0.79 -0.27
C ASP A 42 25.49 -0.70 -0.27
N PRO A 43 24.84 -0.37 0.86
CA PRO A 43 23.39 -0.23 0.94
C PRO A 43 22.87 1.16 0.53
N ALA A 44 23.66 2.03 -0.09
CA ALA A 44 23.26 3.40 -0.42
C ALA A 44 21.96 3.48 -1.25
N ASP A 45 21.85 2.67 -2.31
CA ASP A 45 20.67 2.64 -3.19
C ASP A 45 19.40 2.18 -2.46
N ASP A 46 19.55 1.22 -1.53
CA ASP A 46 18.44 0.73 -0.71
C ASP A 46 17.92 1.82 0.23
N ILE A 47 18.81 2.63 0.82
CA ILE A 47 18.45 3.74 1.71
C ILE A 47 17.69 4.82 0.94
N GLU A 48 18.12 5.13 -0.29
CA GLU A 48 17.46 6.14 -1.15
C GLU A 48 16.06 5.69 -1.58
N ALA A 49 15.92 4.45 -2.07
CA ALA A 49 14.61 3.88 -2.43
C ALA A 49 13.62 3.87 -1.25
N MET A 50 14.12 3.74 -0.02
CA MET A 50 13.30 3.78 1.18
C MET A 50 12.94 5.20 1.63
N ALA A 51 13.80 6.19 1.42
CA ALA A 51 13.47 7.60 1.64
C ALA A 51 12.31 8.04 0.72
N ASP A 52 12.33 7.59 -0.53
CA ASP A 52 11.25 7.83 -1.49
C ASP A 52 9.93 7.19 -1.04
N ALA A 53 9.96 5.98 -0.48
CA ALA A 53 8.77 5.32 0.06
C ALA A 53 8.16 6.07 1.26
N ILE A 54 9.00 6.63 2.15
CA ILE A 54 8.54 7.46 3.27
C ILE A 54 7.90 8.75 2.74
N LEU A 55 8.54 9.40 1.76
CA LEU A 55 8.04 10.63 1.16
C LEU A 55 6.68 10.40 0.49
N ALA A 56 6.53 9.30 -0.25
CA ALA A 56 5.27 8.90 -0.86
C ALA A 56 4.15 8.71 0.18
N PHE A 57 4.43 8.11 1.34
CA PHE A 57 3.44 8.01 2.41
C PHE A 57 3.08 9.38 2.99
N GLN A 58 4.08 10.25 3.22
CA GLN A 58 3.83 11.60 3.71
C GLN A 58 2.94 12.38 2.73
N THR A 59 3.18 12.26 1.43
CA THR A 59 2.31 12.81 0.39
C THR A 59 0.90 12.28 0.49
N ILE A 60 0.70 10.95 0.63
CA ILE A 60 -0.63 10.36 0.81
C ILE A 60 -1.31 10.91 2.07
N ASN A 61 -0.59 10.97 3.19
CA ASN A 61 -1.15 11.42 4.47
C ASN A 61 -1.51 12.91 4.46
N THR A 62 -0.72 13.74 3.75
CA THR A 62 -0.98 15.18 3.60
C THR A 62 -2.08 15.46 2.59
N ALA A 63 -2.32 14.54 1.65
CA ALA A 63 -3.39 14.63 0.66
C ALA A 63 -4.76 14.18 1.20
N ILE A 64 -4.83 13.52 2.37
CA ILE A 64 -6.11 13.18 3.00
C ILE A 64 -6.70 14.45 3.61
N ASP A 65 -7.72 14.99 2.97
CA ASP A 65 -8.55 16.05 3.53
C ASP A 65 -9.88 15.43 3.99
N PRO A 66 -10.11 15.29 5.31
CA PRO A 66 -11.31 14.65 5.81
C PRO A 66 -12.61 15.36 5.41
N THR A 67 -12.55 16.65 5.06
CA THR A 67 -13.73 17.43 4.65
C THR A 67 -14.00 17.25 3.16
N GLU A 68 -12.99 17.43 2.30
CA GLU A 68 -13.15 17.26 0.85
C GLU A 68 -13.38 15.79 0.46
N ASP A 69 -12.66 14.86 1.08
CA ASP A 69 -12.81 13.43 0.82
C ASP A 69 -14.21 12.94 1.20
N TYR A 70 -14.74 13.38 2.35
CA TYR A 70 -16.09 13.04 2.75
C TYR A 70 -17.14 13.53 1.73
N ILE A 71 -16.97 14.75 1.20
CA ILE A 71 -17.85 15.29 0.18
C ILE A 71 -17.76 14.46 -1.11
N LEU A 72 -16.55 14.12 -1.56
CA LEU A 72 -16.35 13.28 -2.75
C LEU A 72 -16.99 11.88 -2.59
N LEU A 73 -16.75 11.22 -1.45
CA LEU A 73 -17.32 9.90 -1.17
C LEU A 73 -18.84 9.94 -1.06
N SER A 74 -19.40 10.95 -0.38
CA SER A 74 -20.85 11.10 -0.26
C SER A 74 -21.51 11.33 -1.63
N ASN A 75 -20.88 12.11 -2.51
CA ASN A 75 -21.34 12.31 -3.88
C ASN A 75 -21.22 11.03 -4.72
N ALA A 76 -20.14 10.28 -4.56
CA ALA A 76 -19.96 8.98 -5.24
C ALA A 76 -21.00 7.95 -4.78
N ALA A 77 -21.23 7.85 -3.46
CA ALA A 77 -22.25 6.99 -2.87
C ALA A 77 -23.65 7.36 -3.35
N LYS A 78 -23.96 8.67 -3.39
CA LYS A 78 -25.21 9.18 -3.96
C LYS A 78 -25.38 8.75 -5.42
N ASN A 79 -24.37 8.92 -6.27
CA ASN A 79 -24.45 8.53 -7.68
C ASN A 79 -24.63 7.01 -7.86
N GLN A 80 -23.95 6.19 -7.06
CA GLN A 80 -24.13 4.73 -7.12
C GLN A 80 -25.53 4.31 -6.68
N ILE A 81 -26.04 4.90 -5.60
CA ILE A 81 -27.38 4.59 -5.10
C ILE A 81 -28.44 5.13 -6.05
N ASP A 82 -28.28 6.30 -6.64
CA ASP A 82 -29.23 6.84 -7.62
C ASP A 82 -29.31 5.98 -8.89
N ASN A 83 -28.22 5.31 -9.26
CA ASN A 83 -28.21 4.35 -10.37
C ASN A 83 -28.90 3.02 -10.03
N ILE A 84 -28.82 2.56 -8.78
CA ILE A 84 -29.41 1.27 -8.35
C ILE A 84 -30.87 1.46 -7.91
N TYR A 85 -31.10 2.50 -7.12
CA TYR A 85 -32.39 2.94 -6.63
C TYR A 85 -32.96 3.97 -7.62
N VAL A 86 -33.42 3.46 -8.76
CA VAL A 86 -34.34 4.22 -9.59
C VAL A 86 -35.62 4.31 -8.76
N GLY A 87 -35.89 5.47 -8.18
CA GLY A 87 -37.15 5.75 -7.51
C GLY A 87 -38.27 5.54 -8.53
N ASP A 88 -38.85 4.34 -8.53
CA ASP A 88 -39.85 3.98 -9.52
C ASP A 88 -41.14 4.69 -9.15
N GLU A 89 -41.26 5.94 -9.60
CA GLU A 89 -42.44 6.77 -9.48
C GLU A 89 -43.67 6.02 -10.01
N SER A 90 -43.48 5.10 -10.98
CA SER A 90 -44.56 4.24 -11.47
C SER A 90 -45.09 3.28 -10.41
N TYR A 91 -44.21 2.73 -9.56
CA TYR A 91 -44.62 1.86 -8.46
C TYR A 91 -45.39 2.61 -7.37
N ILE A 92 -44.93 3.82 -7.02
CA ILE A 92 -45.62 4.68 -6.05
C ILE A 92 -47.00 5.07 -6.59
N ASN A 93 -47.08 5.49 -7.84
CA ASN A 93 -48.34 5.86 -8.49
C ASN A 93 -49.29 4.66 -8.59
N ALA A 94 -48.82 3.49 -9.02
CA ALA A 94 -49.62 2.28 -9.10
C ALA A 94 -50.20 1.86 -7.74
N ARG A 95 -49.44 2.05 -6.66
CA ARG A 95 -49.90 1.77 -5.30
C ARG A 95 -50.86 2.83 -4.78
N GLY A 96 -50.63 4.10 -5.09
CA GLY A 96 -51.56 5.20 -4.83
C GLY A 96 -52.91 4.97 -5.50
N GLU A 97 -52.91 4.58 -6.78
CA GLU A 97 -54.10 4.22 -7.54
C GLU A 97 -54.83 2.99 -6.96
N ALA A 98 -54.09 1.97 -6.50
CA ALA A 98 -54.69 0.83 -5.82
C ALA A 98 -55.40 1.23 -4.52
N HIS A 99 -54.80 2.16 -3.74
CA HIS A 99 -55.41 2.69 -2.52
C HIS A 99 -56.64 3.56 -2.82
N ALA A 100 -56.55 4.42 -3.84
CA ALA A 100 -57.67 5.21 -4.35
C ALA A 100 -58.85 4.31 -4.73
N ARG A 101 -58.61 3.24 -5.50
CA ARG A 101 -59.65 2.27 -5.88
C ARG A 101 -60.29 1.57 -4.68
N ALA A 102 -59.52 1.26 -3.64
CA ALA A 102 -60.05 0.65 -2.43
C ALA A 102 -60.98 1.62 -1.66
N LEU A 103 -60.59 2.89 -1.56
CA LEU A 103 -61.41 3.94 -0.97
C LEU A 103 -62.66 4.22 -1.80
N ASP A 104 -62.56 4.25 -3.12
CA ASP A 104 -63.71 4.42 -4.01
C ASP A 104 -64.73 3.29 -3.82
N LEU A 105 -64.25 2.05 -3.75
CA LEU A 105 -65.12 0.90 -3.48
C LEU A 105 -65.82 1.03 -2.13
N GLU A 106 -65.13 1.47 -1.08
CA GLU A 106 -65.74 1.70 0.23
C GLU A 106 -66.76 2.85 0.19
N LEU A 107 -66.43 3.92 -0.52
CA LEU A 107 -67.29 5.09 -0.69
C LEU A 107 -68.61 4.69 -1.36
N GLU A 108 -68.53 3.97 -2.47
CA GLU A 108 -69.67 3.59 -3.31
C GLU A 108 -70.51 2.47 -2.69
N THR A 109 -69.88 1.49 -2.04
CA THR A 109 -70.60 0.33 -1.49
C THR A 109 -71.14 0.54 -0.08
N LYS A 110 -70.53 1.44 0.71
CA LYS A 110 -70.89 1.60 2.14
C LYS A 110 -71.22 3.04 2.54
N VAL A 111 -70.35 4.01 2.24
CA VAL A 111 -70.45 5.36 2.82
C VAL A 111 -71.57 6.16 2.17
N ILE A 112 -71.56 6.30 0.85
CA ILE A 112 -72.57 7.04 0.09
C ILE A 112 -73.96 6.41 0.31
N PRO A 113 -74.16 5.08 0.17
CA PRO A 113 -75.48 4.49 0.39
C PRO A 113 -76.03 4.71 1.81
N ARG A 114 -75.18 4.69 2.84
CA ARG A 114 -75.61 4.99 4.22
C ARG A 114 -75.98 6.45 4.41
N PHE A 115 -75.20 7.36 3.82
CA PHE A 115 -75.49 8.79 3.85
C PHE A 115 -76.81 9.11 3.12
N GLU A 116 -76.99 8.58 1.91
CA GLU A 116 -78.21 8.74 1.10
C GLU A 116 -79.43 8.15 1.81
N ALA A 117 -79.31 6.96 2.43
CA ALA A 117 -80.40 6.36 3.20
C ALA A 117 -80.80 7.22 4.40
N GLY A 118 -79.83 7.76 5.15
CA GLY A 118 -80.10 8.65 6.28
C GLY A 118 -80.77 9.96 5.85
N MET A 119 -80.33 10.56 4.75
CA MET A 119 -80.92 11.78 4.19
C MET A 119 -82.32 11.55 3.61
N ARG A 120 -82.58 10.36 3.08
CA ARG A 120 -83.91 9.95 2.60
C ARG A 120 -84.90 9.80 3.75
N ASP A 121 -84.48 9.26 4.88
CA ASP A 121 -85.34 9.06 6.06
C ASP A 121 -85.87 10.40 6.61
N ILE A 122 -85.03 11.44 6.58
CA ILE A 122 -85.41 12.80 6.99
C ILE A 122 -85.98 13.67 5.86
N ASN A 123 -86.17 13.09 4.66
CA ASN A 123 -86.67 13.78 3.47
C ASN A 123 -85.84 15.03 3.05
N ALA A 124 -84.54 15.06 3.36
CA ALA A 124 -83.65 16.20 3.09
C ALA A 124 -82.90 16.08 1.75
N VAL A 125 -83.24 15.11 0.90
CA VAL A 125 -82.52 14.79 -0.35
C VAL A 125 -82.55 15.94 -1.37
N ASN A 126 -83.58 16.81 -1.35
CA ASN A 126 -83.69 17.98 -2.22
C ASN A 126 -83.04 19.26 -1.63
N THR A 127 -82.30 19.15 -0.54
CA THR A 127 -81.65 20.31 0.10
C THR A 127 -80.20 20.44 -0.35
N SER A 128 -79.65 21.66 -0.32
CA SER A 128 -78.23 21.91 -0.59
C SER A 128 -77.29 21.15 0.36
N ALA A 129 -77.76 20.85 1.58
CA ALA A 129 -77.01 20.06 2.56
C ALA A 129 -76.69 18.64 2.06
N PHE A 130 -77.53 18.06 1.20
CA PHE A 130 -77.26 16.75 0.59
C PHE A 130 -76.07 16.81 -0.36
N VAL A 131 -76.05 17.81 -1.26
CA VAL A 131 -74.95 18.00 -2.23
C VAL A 131 -73.65 18.37 -1.52
N ILE A 132 -73.72 19.25 -0.52
CA ILE A 132 -72.54 19.63 0.29
C ILE A 132 -72.00 18.42 1.06
N GLY A 133 -72.86 17.61 1.68
CA GLY A 133 -72.43 16.43 2.42
C GLY A 133 -71.72 15.40 1.53
N ARG A 134 -72.22 15.17 0.31
CA ARG A 134 -71.56 14.29 -0.67
C ARG A 134 -70.19 14.84 -1.09
N ALA A 135 -70.11 16.15 -1.35
CA ALA A 135 -68.85 16.80 -1.72
C ALA A 135 -67.80 16.72 -0.61
N ILE A 136 -68.20 16.86 0.66
CA ILE A 136 -67.29 16.71 1.82
C ILE A 136 -66.75 15.28 1.91
N ILE A 137 -67.59 14.27 1.67
CA ILE A 137 -67.20 12.86 1.68
C ILE A 137 -66.17 12.56 0.57
N GLU A 138 -66.37 13.10 -0.63
CA GLU A 138 -65.41 12.96 -1.74
C GLU A 138 -64.09 13.71 -1.49
N LEU A 139 -64.16 14.88 -0.82
CA LEU A 139 -62.98 15.64 -0.43
C LEU A 139 -62.13 14.89 0.61
N ASP A 140 -62.74 14.32 1.65
CA ASP A 140 -62.03 13.52 2.66
C ASP A 140 -61.36 12.28 2.03
N ARG A 141 -61.96 11.70 0.99
CA ARG A 141 -61.33 10.62 0.20
C ARG A 141 -60.08 11.11 -0.51
N ASN A 142 -60.13 12.26 -1.18
CA ASN A 142 -58.97 12.81 -1.89
C ASN A 142 -57.84 13.16 -0.93
N ASP A 143 -58.15 13.81 0.20
CA ASP A 143 -57.16 14.12 1.24
C ASP A 143 -56.45 12.87 1.77
N LYS A 144 -57.18 11.76 1.93
CA LYS A 144 -56.61 10.46 2.35
C LYS A 144 -55.68 9.85 1.29
N VAL A 145 -56.05 9.93 0.02
CA VAL A 145 -55.21 9.45 -1.09
C VAL A 145 -53.94 10.28 -1.20
N ASP A 146 -54.06 11.60 -1.15
CA ASP A 146 -52.91 12.51 -1.24
C ASP A 146 -51.95 12.33 -0.06
N LYS A 147 -52.50 12.17 1.15
CA LYS A 147 -51.71 11.83 2.34
C LYS A 147 -50.97 10.50 2.16
N PHE A 148 -51.64 9.46 1.68
CA PHE A 148 -51.03 8.16 1.46
C PHE A 148 -49.87 8.21 0.45
N ILE A 149 -50.05 8.94 -0.66
CA ILE A 149 -49.01 9.12 -1.67
C ILE A 149 -47.83 9.92 -1.08
N SER A 150 -48.11 10.98 -0.34
CA SER A 150 -47.10 11.80 0.35
C SER A 150 -46.28 10.97 1.35
N ASP A 151 -46.94 10.17 2.18
CA ASP A 151 -46.29 9.29 3.15
C ASP A 151 -45.39 8.25 2.47
N MET A 152 -45.83 7.68 1.34
CA MET A 152 -45.03 6.73 0.55
C MET A 152 -43.79 7.38 -0.06
N ARG A 153 -43.91 8.60 -0.60
CA ARG A 153 -42.77 9.37 -1.13
C ARG A 153 -41.76 9.69 -0.03
N TYR A 154 -42.25 10.17 1.11
CA TYR A 154 -41.41 10.45 2.26
C TYR A 154 -40.65 9.19 2.74
N GLN A 155 -41.33 8.04 2.84
CA GLN A 155 -40.67 6.79 3.21
C GLN A 155 -39.61 6.33 2.19
N ALA A 156 -39.86 6.55 0.90
CA ALA A 156 -38.88 6.24 -0.15
C ALA A 156 -37.64 7.14 -0.03
N ASP A 157 -37.83 8.44 0.22
CA ASP A 157 -36.73 9.39 0.40
C ASP A 157 -35.91 9.12 1.66
N VAL A 158 -36.56 8.79 2.77
CA VAL A 158 -35.87 8.41 4.03
C VAL A 158 -35.02 7.16 3.81
N LYS A 159 -35.56 6.12 3.18
CA LYS A 159 -34.79 4.89 2.89
C LYS A 159 -33.61 5.17 1.96
N ARG A 160 -33.80 6.01 0.95
CA ARG A 160 -32.71 6.44 0.06
C ARG A 160 -31.63 7.16 0.84
N PHE A 161 -32.00 8.08 1.73
CA PHE A 161 -31.06 8.79 2.59
C PHE A 161 -30.29 7.85 3.52
N ASP A 162 -30.98 6.90 4.17
CA ASP A 162 -30.35 5.89 5.03
C ASP A 162 -29.35 5.02 4.26
N MET A 163 -29.68 4.62 3.03
CA MET A 163 -28.76 3.87 2.16
C MET A 163 -27.52 4.71 1.82
N ILE A 164 -27.67 6.00 1.52
CA ILE A 164 -26.55 6.90 1.21
C ILE A 164 -25.64 7.08 2.42
N GLN A 165 -26.21 7.25 3.62
CA GLN A 165 -25.41 7.34 4.83
C GLN A 165 -24.64 6.06 5.13
N ASN A 166 -25.29 4.90 4.99
CA ASN A 166 -24.64 3.60 5.22
C ASN A 166 -23.50 3.36 4.21
N ALA A 167 -23.73 3.61 2.92
CA ALA A 167 -22.71 3.47 1.88
C ALA A 167 -21.53 4.43 2.11
N THR A 168 -21.81 5.69 2.45
CA THR A 168 -20.75 6.67 2.78
C THR A 168 -19.93 6.19 3.99
N GLY A 169 -20.58 5.66 5.01
CA GLY A 169 -19.92 5.09 6.19
C GLY A 169 -19.00 3.90 5.86
N GLU A 170 -19.45 2.99 4.99
CA GLU A 170 -18.62 1.87 4.51
C GLU A 170 -17.40 2.35 3.71
N MET A 171 -17.58 3.35 2.84
CA MET A 171 -16.48 3.92 2.06
C MET A 171 -15.42 4.59 2.94
N VAL A 172 -15.85 5.37 3.96
CA VAL A 172 -14.94 5.98 4.94
C VAL A 172 -14.18 4.90 5.72
N ARG A 173 -14.87 3.83 6.13
CA ARG A 173 -14.24 2.70 6.81
C ARG A 173 -13.18 2.02 5.94
N LEU A 174 -13.44 1.84 4.64
CA LEU A 174 -12.44 1.30 3.70
C LEU A 174 -11.23 2.21 3.56
N MET A 175 -11.43 3.53 3.52
CA MET A 175 -10.32 4.48 3.50
C MET A 175 -9.46 4.40 4.77
N LEU A 176 -10.09 4.33 5.95
CA LEU A 176 -9.37 4.13 7.22
C LEU A 176 -8.59 2.81 7.25
N GLN A 177 -9.17 1.72 6.75
CA GLN A 177 -8.47 0.44 6.66
C GLN A 177 -7.24 0.53 5.72
N LYS A 178 -7.35 1.28 4.62
CA LYS A 178 -6.24 1.51 3.69
C LYS A 178 -5.12 2.34 4.33
N THR A 179 -5.46 3.37 5.11
CA THR A 179 -4.45 4.17 5.83
C THR A 179 -3.76 3.37 6.93
N GLU A 180 -4.51 2.52 7.66
CA GLU A 180 -3.94 1.59 8.63
C GLU A 180 -2.97 0.59 7.98
N PHE A 181 -3.34 0.02 6.82
CA PHE A 181 -2.46 -0.88 6.07
C PHE A 181 -1.19 -0.19 5.61
N ASN A 182 -1.29 1.04 5.09
CA ASN A 182 -0.12 1.83 4.70
C ASN A 182 0.79 2.12 5.90
N ARG A 183 0.21 2.42 7.08
CA ARG A 183 0.98 2.60 8.31
C ARG A 183 1.70 1.33 8.75
N ALA A 184 1.06 0.17 8.58
CA ALA A 184 1.69 -1.13 8.89
C ALA A 184 2.86 -1.43 7.95
N ILE A 185 2.70 -1.17 6.64
CA ILE A 185 3.80 -1.29 5.67
C ILE A 185 4.97 -0.40 6.08
N MET A 186 4.70 0.87 6.42
CA MET A 186 5.76 1.77 6.86
C MET A 186 6.52 1.28 8.10
N ALA A 187 5.82 0.71 9.08
CA ALA A 187 6.48 0.16 10.25
C ALA A 187 7.48 -0.94 9.85
N THR A 188 7.07 -1.82 8.92
CA THR A 188 7.97 -2.87 8.40
C THR A 188 9.12 -2.32 7.56
N THR A 189 8.91 -1.27 6.77
CA THR A 189 10.00 -0.65 5.99
C THR A 189 10.96 0.11 6.90
N ILE A 190 10.49 0.73 8.00
CA ILE A 190 11.36 1.33 9.02
C ILE A 190 12.24 0.27 9.69
N ASP A 191 11.70 -0.93 9.94
CA ASP A 191 12.51 -2.01 10.51
C ASP A 191 13.53 -2.56 9.48
N GLN A 192 13.17 -2.60 8.19
CA GLN A 192 14.13 -2.87 7.11
C GLN A 192 15.22 -1.79 7.04
N LEU A 193 14.87 -0.51 7.18
CA LEU A 193 15.82 0.61 7.22
C LEU A 193 16.81 0.48 8.36
N ARG A 194 16.34 0.15 9.56
CA ARG A 194 17.22 -0.08 10.72
C ARG A 194 18.22 -1.18 10.44
N LEU A 195 17.79 -2.24 9.74
CA LEU A 195 18.65 -3.34 9.34
C LEU A 195 19.65 -2.92 8.24
N ALA A 196 19.23 -2.11 7.27
CA ALA A 196 20.10 -1.55 6.24
C ALA A 196 21.15 -0.58 6.81
N ILE A 197 20.77 0.28 7.77
CA ILE A 197 21.71 1.17 8.47
C ILE A 197 22.74 0.36 9.27
N ALA A 198 22.30 -0.70 9.96
CA ALA A 198 23.21 -1.62 10.63
C ALA A 198 24.18 -2.28 9.62
N ALA A 199 23.66 -2.71 8.46
CA ALA A 199 24.50 -3.25 7.39
C ALA A 199 25.51 -2.22 6.84
N GLN A 200 25.17 -0.93 6.78
CA GLN A 200 26.11 0.12 6.37
C GLN A 200 27.23 0.34 7.41
N GLN A 201 26.90 0.22 8.68
CA GLN A 201 27.90 0.26 9.75
C GLN A 201 28.84 -0.95 9.67
N ASP A 202 28.30 -2.12 9.36
CA ASP A 202 29.08 -3.33 9.11
C ASP A 202 29.97 -3.18 7.87
N PHE A 203 29.47 -2.64 6.77
CA PHE A 203 30.25 -2.34 5.56
C PHE A 203 31.45 -1.44 5.84
N LYS A 204 31.25 -0.34 6.60
CA LYS A 204 32.33 0.57 6.98
C LYS A 204 33.37 -0.12 7.88
N THR A 205 32.92 -1.04 8.73
CA THR A 205 33.80 -1.81 9.62
C THR A 205 34.60 -2.84 8.82
N GLU A 206 33.95 -3.55 7.90
CA GLU A 206 34.56 -4.55 7.03
C GLU A 206 35.56 -3.92 6.05
N THR A 207 35.18 -2.82 5.40
CA THR A 207 36.09 -2.11 4.48
C THR A 207 37.35 -1.62 5.20
N LYS A 208 37.23 -1.15 6.44
CA LYS A 208 38.40 -0.79 7.27
C LYS A 208 39.26 -1.99 7.64
N ALA A 209 38.64 -3.15 7.90
CA ALA A 209 39.36 -4.39 8.18
C ALA A 209 40.12 -4.86 6.93
N ILE A 210 39.46 -4.91 5.76
CA ILE A 210 40.06 -5.29 4.48
C ILE A 210 41.24 -4.37 4.15
N ALA A 211 41.10 -3.04 4.30
CA ALA A 211 42.21 -2.11 4.08
C ALA A 211 43.38 -2.33 5.07
N GLY A 212 43.07 -2.71 6.31
CA GLY A 212 44.08 -3.09 7.30
C GLY A 212 44.83 -4.38 6.92
N ASP A 213 44.11 -5.39 6.45
CA ASP A 213 44.67 -6.66 6.01
C ASP A 213 45.46 -6.52 4.70
N GLU A 214 44.97 -5.71 3.76
CA GLU A 214 45.69 -5.34 2.53
C GLU A 214 47.03 -4.66 2.84
N GLY A 215 47.05 -3.72 3.79
CA GLY A 215 48.29 -3.05 4.23
C GLY A 215 49.23 -3.96 5.04
N ARG A 216 48.69 -4.98 5.72
CA ARG A 216 49.47 -5.96 6.51
C ARG A 216 50.04 -7.07 5.65
N TRP A 217 49.39 -7.42 4.55
CA TRP A 217 49.76 -8.54 3.69
C TRP A 217 51.25 -8.54 3.30
N PRO A 218 51.86 -7.42 2.85
CA PRO A 218 53.29 -7.42 2.54
C PRO A 218 54.17 -7.72 3.76
N LEU A 219 53.79 -7.22 4.94
CA LEU A 219 54.52 -7.46 6.18
C LEU A 219 54.40 -8.91 6.66
N GLU A 220 53.24 -9.54 6.44
CA GLU A 220 53.04 -10.95 6.71
C GLU A 220 53.85 -11.84 5.77
N CYS A 221 53.87 -11.53 4.46
CA CYS A 221 54.75 -12.20 3.49
C CYS A 221 56.23 -12.13 3.92
N TYR A 222 56.70 -10.95 4.37
CA TYR A 222 58.06 -10.81 4.90
C TYR A 222 58.27 -11.57 6.21
N LYS A 223 57.27 -11.65 7.10
CA LYS A 223 57.36 -12.44 8.35
C LYS A 223 57.47 -13.94 8.06
N TYR A 224 56.68 -14.47 7.12
CA TYR A 224 56.78 -15.86 6.71
C TYR A 224 58.12 -16.15 6.01
N GLY A 225 58.60 -15.24 5.17
CA GLY A 225 59.95 -15.31 4.58
C GLY A 225 61.07 -15.28 5.62
N ALA A 226 60.97 -14.39 6.61
CA ALA A 226 61.92 -14.29 7.71
C ALA A 226 61.90 -15.55 8.60
N ASN A 227 60.73 -16.13 8.88
CA ASN A 227 60.62 -17.40 9.61
C ASN A 227 61.20 -18.58 8.81
N LEU A 228 61.09 -18.57 7.47
CA LEU A 228 61.74 -19.56 6.60
C LEU A 228 63.27 -19.44 6.62
N LEU A 229 63.78 -18.20 6.62
CA LEU A 229 65.21 -17.89 6.77
C LEU A 229 65.73 -18.23 8.19
N ALA A 230 64.92 -17.98 9.22
CA ALA A 230 65.24 -18.26 10.62
C ALA A 230 65.07 -19.74 11.01
N GLY A 231 64.40 -20.55 10.19
CA GLY A 231 64.34 -22.01 10.35
C GLY A 231 65.71 -22.70 10.30
N ILE A 232 66.72 -22.04 9.70
CA ILE A 232 68.13 -22.46 9.73
C ILE A 232 68.82 -22.11 11.06
N GLY A 233 68.31 -21.12 11.81
CA GLY A 233 68.91 -20.58 13.04
C GLY A 233 68.12 -20.82 14.34
N GLY A 234 66.97 -21.50 14.30
CA GLY A 234 66.26 -21.96 15.49
C GLY A 234 65.37 -20.93 16.20
N GLY A 235 64.73 -20.00 15.47
CA GLY A 235 63.75 -19.08 16.08
C GLY A 235 62.60 -18.74 15.14
N THR A 236 61.43 -19.37 15.33
CA THR A 236 60.20 -19.02 14.61
C THR A 236 59.29 -18.20 15.51
N THR A 237 58.80 -17.05 15.04
CA THR A 237 57.77 -16.27 15.75
C THR A 237 56.38 -16.75 15.35
N GLY A 238 55.50 -16.97 16.33
CA GLY A 238 54.16 -17.55 16.14
C GLY A 238 53.28 -16.75 15.17
N SER A 239 52.50 -17.49 14.37
CA SER A 239 51.45 -16.95 13.51
C SER A 239 50.30 -16.38 14.36
N VAL A 240 49.83 -15.19 14.02
CA VAL A 240 48.63 -14.60 14.63
C VAL A 240 47.42 -15.37 14.06
N PRO A 241 46.40 -15.73 14.86
CA PRO A 241 45.23 -16.44 14.35
C PRO A 241 44.50 -15.60 13.30
N VAL A 242 44.19 -16.22 12.16
CA VAL A 242 43.30 -15.66 11.14
C VAL A 242 41.87 -15.75 11.69
N ASP A 243 41.26 -14.61 11.98
CA ASP A 243 39.87 -14.54 12.39
C ASP A 243 38.97 -15.11 11.27
N GLY A 244 38.09 -16.04 11.66
CA GLY A 244 37.34 -16.90 10.74
C GLY A 244 36.46 -16.16 9.72
N ASN A 245 36.28 -16.85 8.58
CA ASN A 245 35.50 -16.48 7.38
C ASN A 245 34.18 -15.72 7.67
N LYS A 246 34.21 -14.40 7.47
CA LYS A 246 33.05 -13.49 7.57
C LYS A 246 32.25 -13.40 6.27
N THR A 247 32.83 -13.79 5.14
CA THR A 247 32.21 -13.79 3.79
C THR A 247 31.03 -14.76 3.68
N ALA A 248 31.01 -15.85 4.46
CA ALA A 248 29.89 -16.78 4.51
C ALA A 248 28.61 -16.19 5.15
N ARG A 249 28.67 -15.02 5.81
CA ARG A 249 27.53 -14.37 6.47
C ARG A 249 26.74 -13.45 5.53
N ILE A 250 27.36 -12.97 4.45
CA ILE A 250 26.79 -11.98 3.53
C ILE A 250 25.87 -12.64 2.48
N ILE A 251 26.11 -13.91 2.13
CA ILE A 251 25.26 -14.65 1.17
C ILE A 251 23.89 -15.02 1.77
N GLY A 252 23.76 -15.06 3.11
CA GLY A 252 22.50 -15.39 3.79
C GLY A 252 21.48 -14.24 3.86
N SER A 253 21.89 -12.98 3.68
CA SER A 253 21.03 -11.81 3.84
C SER A 253 20.56 -11.18 2.53
N GLY A 254 21.31 -11.31 1.44
CA GLY A 254 21.01 -10.66 0.15
C GLY A 254 19.86 -11.28 -0.66
N LEU A 255 19.47 -12.53 -0.41
CA LEU A 255 18.46 -13.22 -1.23
C LEU A 255 17.00 -12.98 -0.78
N SER A 256 16.75 -12.41 0.41
CA SER A 256 15.36 -12.25 0.92
C SER A 256 14.72 -10.88 0.65
N GLY A 257 15.51 -9.85 0.29
CA GLY A 257 15.02 -8.47 0.10
C GLY A 257 14.43 -8.20 -1.28
N ALA A 258 15.07 -8.70 -2.34
CA ALA A 258 14.67 -8.40 -3.72
C ALA A 258 13.35 -9.08 -4.15
N SER A 259 13.01 -10.24 -3.59
CA SER A 259 11.76 -10.95 -3.92
C SER A 259 10.52 -10.36 -3.26
N ALA A 260 10.65 -9.68 -2.12
CA ALA A 260 9.52 -9.06 -1.43
C ALA A 260 9.05 -7.77 -2.14
N GLY A 261 9.98 -6.97 -2.66
CA GLY A 261 9.67 -5.74 -3.41
C GLY A 261 8.99 -6.01 -4.76
N ALA A 262 9.41 -7.07 -5.47
CA ALA A 262 8.85 -7.44 -6.77
C ALA A 262 7.42 -8.02 -6.68
N MET A 263 7.04 -8.66 -5.57
CA MET A 263 5.69 -9.18 -5.37
C MET A 263 4.67 -8.07 -5.04
N ILE A 264 5.10 -7.00 -4.37
CA ILE A 264 4.23 -5.86 -4.01
C ILE A 264 3.99 -4.96 -5.23
N GLY A 265 5.02 -4.73 -6.06
CA GLY A 265 4.89 -3.96 -7.30
C GLY A 265 3.94 -4.59 -8.32
N ASN A 266 3.88 -5.93 -8.37
CA ASN A 266 3.04 -6.66 -9.33
C ASN A 266 1.62 -6.97 -8.80
N ALA A 267 1.41 -6.98 -7.47
CA ALA A 267 0.09 -7.18 -6.86
C ALA A 267 -0.77 -5.91 -6.86
N ILE A 268 -0.16 -4.72 -6.98
CA ILE A 268 -0.87 -3.44 -7.03
C ILE A 268 -1.08 -2.96 -8.50
N GLY A 269 -0.33 -3.53 -9.46
CA GLY A 269 -0.38 -3.18 -10.89
C GLY A 269 -1.31 -4.03 -11.77
N GLY A 270 -2.22 -4.81 -11.18
CA GLY A 270 -3.11 -5.72 -11.91
C GLY A 270 -4.39 -5.06 -12.41
N ASN A 271 -4.41 -4.69 -13.70
CA ASN A 271 -5.52 -4.61 -14.65
C ASN A 271 -6.89 -3.94 -14.29
N GLU A 272 -7.06 -3.36 -13.10
CA GLU A 272 -8.18 -2.44 -12.78
C GLU A 272 -7.71 -0.98 -12.63
N GLY A 273 -6.44 -0.71 -12.96
CA GLY A 273 -5.82 0.62 -12.94
C GLY A 273 -6.36 1.62 -13.98
N ALA A 274 -7.24 1.21 -14.88
CA ALA A 274 -7.93 2.14 -15.79
C ALA A 274 -8.90 3.08 -15.05
N GLY A 275 -9.40 2.69 -13.86
CA GLY A 275 -10.22 3.57 -13.01
C GLY A 275 -9.38 4.60 -12.23
N TRP A 276 -8.17 4.24 -11.82
CA TRP A 276 -7.29 5.11 -11.04
C TRP A 276 -6.44 6.07 -11.88
N GLY A 277 -6.18 5.74 -13.16
CA GLY A 277 -5.60 6.68 -14.13
C GLY A 277 -6.51 7.86 -14.45
N ALA A 278 -7.84 7.71 -14.31
CA ALA A 278 -8.80 8.78 -14.53
C ALA A 278 -8.94 9.73 -13.33
N ILE A 279 -8.80 9.23 -12.09
CA ILE A 279 -8.92 10.06 -10.88
C ILE A 279 -7.61 10.84 -10.62
N VAL A 280 -6.45 10.21 -10.84
CA VAL A 280 -5.15 10.89 -10.67
C VAL A 280 -4.78 11.75 -11.89
N GLY A 281 -5.16 11.34 -13.11
CA GLY A 281 -5.01 12.17 -14.32
C GLY A 281 -5.97 13.36 -14.37
N GLY A 282 -7.17 13.25 -13.78
CA GLY A 282 -8.14 14.34 -13.67
C GLY A 282 -7.72 15.43 -12.69
N LEU A 283 -7.08 15.07 -11.58
CA LEU A 283 -6.60 16.03 -10.58
C LEU A 283 -5.27 16.71 -10.98
N ALA A 284 -4.40 16.04 -11.74
CA ALA A 284 -3.20 16.68 -12.30
C ALA A 284 -3.50 17.66 -13.46
N GLY A 285 -4.58 17.44 -14.21
CA GLY A 285 -5.01 18.32 -15.30
C GLY A 285 -5.64 19.64 -14.84
N MET A 286 -6.25 19.68 -13.65
CA MET A 286 -6.87 20.90 -13.11
C MET A 286 -5.91 21.82 -12.33
N LEU A 287 -4.69 21.35 -12.00
CA LEU A 287 -3.68 22.18 -11.33
C LEU A 287 -2.58 22.75 -12.26
N MET A 288 -2.63 22.45 -13.56
CA MET A 288 -1.78 23.10 -14.59
C MET A 288 -2.60 23.94 -15.59
N GLY A 289 -3.85 24.24 -15.26
CA GLY A 289 -4.80 24.95 -16.12
C GLY A 289 -5.45 26.16 -15.44
N SER A 290 -4.68 26.98 -14.73
CA SER A 290 -4.99 28.39 -14.41
C SER A 290 -3.73 29.11 -13.96
#